data_AF-A0A8S9MEM0-F1
#
_entry.id   AF-A0A8S9MEM0-F1
#
_cell.length_a   1.000
_cell.length_b   1.000
_cell.length_c   1.000
_cell.angle_alpha   90.00
_cell.angle_beta   90.00
_cell.angle_gamma   90.00
#
_symmetry.space_group_name_H-M   'P 1'
#
loop_
_entity.id
_entity.type
_entity.pdbx_description
1 polymer ?
#
loop_
_entity_poly.entity_id
_entity_poly.type
_entity_poly.pdbx_seq_one_letter_code
_entity_poly.pdbx_strand_id
1 'polypeptide(L)'
;MKASRFIISEIKEKFPHMPFTARSLEEKRARLGLVECVNHGHLQPYPVLYEKPGDFVAQIKFTVLLMPNGSDRITSHTLQEIQPTKTIDDPEIKGWLALGIKKKKGGGKKKKAAKKAGEASTEAEPVEASSTALE
;
A
#
# COMPACT_ATOMS: atom_id res chain seq x y z
N MET A 1 -20.51 25.92 15.68
CA MET A 1 -19.93 27.06 16.44
C MET A 1 -18.96 27.88 15.57
N LYS A 2 -18.54 29.09 16.00
CA LYS A 2 -17.48 29.85 15.29
C LYS A 2 -16.11 29.15 15.34
N ALA A 3 -15.80 28.50 16.47
CA ALA A 3 -14.55 27.78 16.67
C ALA A 3 -14.41 26.55 15.76
N SER A 4 -15.46 25.75 15.58
CA SER A 4 -15.44 24.58 14.68
C SER A 4 -15.22 24.97 13.22
N ARG A 5 -15.91 26.03 12.75
CA ARG A 5 -15.73 26.55 11.39
C ARG A 5 -14.29 27.02 11.14
N PHE A 6 -13.70 27.74 12.09
CA PHE A 6 -12.31 28.19 11.99
C PHE A 6 -11.33 27.01 11.92
N ILE A 7 -11.49 26.01 12.79
CA ILE A 7 -10.63 24.81 12.80
C ILE A 7 -10.78 24.00 11.51
N ILE A 8 -12.00 23.84 10.98
CA ILE A 8 -12.20 23.16 9.69
C ILE A 8 -11.50 23.91 8.55
N SER A 9 -11.58 25.24 8.53
CA SER A 9 -10.87 26.06 7.52
C SER A 9 -9.36 25.89 7.62
N GLU A 10 -8.80 25.94 8.84
CA GLU A 10 -7.38 25.73 9.10
C GLU A 10 -6.92 24.32 8.66
N ILE A 11 -7.70 23.28 8.97
CA ILE A 11 -7.40 21.90 8.57
C ILE A 11 -7.42 21.76 7.05
N LYS A 12 -8.41 22.35 6.37
CA LYS A 12 -8.51 22.29 4.90
C LYS A 12 -7.31 22.95 4.21
N GLU A 13 -6.78 24.02 4.80
CA GLU A 13 -5.62 24.74 4.26
C GLU A 13 -4.31 24.00 4.54
N LYS A 14 -4.08 23.56 5.78
CA LYS A 14 -2.81 22.93 6.20
C LYS A 14 -2.70 21.45 5.82
N PHE A 15 -3.82 20.72 5.88
CA PHE A 15 -3.88 19.26 5.74
C PHE A 15 -5.01 18.84 4.77
N PRO A 16 -4.87 19.15 3.47
CA PRO A 16 -5.89 18.78 2.49
C PRO A 16 -6.02 17.26 2.39
N HIS A 17 -7.12 16.72 2.92
CA HIS A 17 -7.45 15.28 2.95
C HIS A 17 -6.41 14.35 3.61
N MET A 18 -5.38 14.90 4.26
CA MET A 18 -4.31 14.13 4.89
C MET A 18 -4.57 13.97 6.39
N PRO A 19 -4.16 12.83 6.99
CA PRO A 19 -4.17 12.69 8.44
C PRO A 19 -3.29 13.74 9.11
N PHE A 20 -3.73 14.25 10.26
CA PHE A 20 -3.01 15.24 11.04
C PHE A 20 -3.08 14.91 12.54
N THR A 21 -2.21 15.51 13.33
CA THR A 21 -2.25 15.42 14.80
C THR A 21 -2.89 16.67 15.40
N ALA A 22 -3.67 16.51 16.47
CA ALA A 22 -4.29 17.64 17.18
C ALA A 22 -3.27 18.66 17.70
N ARG A 23 -2.01 18.24 17.91
CA ARG A 23 -0.90 19.13 18.32
C ARG A 23 -0.46 20.12 17.24
N SER A 24 -0.78 19.86 15.97
CA SER A 24 -0.45 20.74 14.85
C SER A 24 -1.45 21.88 14.65
N LEU A 25 -2.53 21.91 15.43
CA LEU A 25 -3.56 22.94 15.42
C LEU A 25 -3.38 23.96 16.54
N GLU A 26 -4.00 25.13 16.40
CA GLU A 26 -3.88 26.20 17.39
C GLU A 26 -4.60 25.86 18.72
N GLU A 27 -3.82 25.78 19.81
CA GLU A 27 -4.18 25.10 21.05
C GLU A 27 -5.40 25.69 21.78
N LYS A 28 -5.57 27.02 21.74
CA LYS A 28 -6.61 27.72 22.53
C LYS A 28 -8.04 27.40 22.09
N ARG A 29 -8.25 26.95 20.84
CA ARG A 29 -9.59 26.71 20.27
C ARG A 29 -9.76 25.30 19.69
N ALA A 30 -8.67 24.56 19.52
CA ALA A 30 -8.69 23.23 18.90
C ALA A 30 -9.53 22.22 19.69
N ARG A 31 -9.43 22.15 21.02
CA ARG A 31 -10.11 21.09 21.80
C ARG A 31 -11.64 21.11 21.66
N LEU A 32 -12.25 22.29 21.77
CA LEU A 32 -13.70 22.44 21.64
C LEU A 32 -14.15 22.25 20.18
N GLY A 33 -13.41 22.82 19.23
CA GLY A 33 -13.71 22.72 17.81
C GLY A 33 -13.62 21.29 17.28
N LEU A 34 -12.61 20.52 17.70
CA LEU A 34 -12.40 19.14 17.27
C LEU A 34 -13.53 18.21 17.71
N VAL A 35 -14.01 18.32 18.96
CA VAL A 35 -15.10 17.48 19.47
C VAL A 35 -16.37 17.65 18.63
N GLU A 36 -16.72 18.89 18.29
CA GLU A 36 -17.86 19.18 17.41
C GLU A 36 -17.64 18.60 16.00
N CYS A 37 -16.45 18.76 15.42
CA CYS A 37 -16.13 18.25 14.08
C CYS A 37 -16.21 16.72 13.99
N VAL A 38 -15.81 16.01 15.06
CA VAL A 38 -15.92 14.56 15.15
C VAL A 38 -17.39 14.14 15.32
N ASN A 39 -18.12 14.79 16.23
CA ASN A 39 -19.54 14.48 16.49
C ASN A 39 -20.44 14.67 15.27
N HIS A 40 -20.12 15.64 14.40
CA HIS A 40 -20.87 15.89 13.16
C HIS A 40 -20.30 15.16 11.93
N GLY A 41 -19.30 14.29 12.10
CA GLY A 41 -18.76 13.46 11.01
C GLY A 41 -17.91 14.21 9.98
N HIS A 42 -17.43 15.42 10.29
CA HIS A 42 -16.49 16.14 9.43
C HIS A 42 -15.06 15.59 9.53
N LEU A 43 -14.72 14.99 10.67
CA LEU A 43 -13.41 14.38 10.92
C LEU A 43 -13.59 12.94 11.36
N GLN A 44 -12.79 12.04 10.76
CA GLN A 44 -12.71 10.66 11.18
C GLN A 44 -11.60 10.52 12.25
N PRO A 45 -11.93 10.15 13.50
CA PRO A 45 -10.92 9.91 14.52
C PRO A 45 -10.19 8.60 14.27
N TYR A 46 -8.90 8.58 14.60
CA TYR A 46 -8.07 7.37 14.69
C TYR A 46 -7.84 7.07 16.17
N PRO A 47 -8.69 6.23 16.81
CA PRO A 47 -8.60 5.97 18.24
C PRO A 47 -7.31 5.20 18.58
N VAL A 48 -6.79 5.46 19.78
CA VAL A 48 -5.66 4.70 20.32
C VAL A 48 -6.19 3.38 20.89
N LEU A 49 -5.73 2.28 20.31
CA LEU A 49 -6.08 0.92 20.74
C LEU A 49 -5.00 0.39 21.69
N TYR A 50 -5.41 -0.38 22.68
CA TYR A 50 -4.53 -0.99 23.68
C TYR A 50 -4.78 -2.49 23.74
N GLU A 51 -3.72 -3.26 23.91
CA GLU A 51 -3.79 -4.69 24.23
C GLU A 51 -3.80 -4.93 25.74
N LYS A 52 -3.98 -6.19 26.13
CA LYS A 52 -3.98 -6.59 27.54
C LYS A 52 -2.62 -6.30 28.20
N PRO A 53 -2.60 -6.01 29.51
CA PRO A 53 -1.35 -5.81 30.23
C PRO A 53 -0.45 -7.04 30.14
N GLY A 54 0.76 -6.87 29.62
CA GLY A 54 1.76 -7.94 29.45
C GLY A 54 1.87 -8.51 28.03
N ASP A 55 0.96 -8.15 27.12
CA ASP A 55 1.03 -8.58 25.72
C ASP A 55 1.84 -7.60 24.85
N PHE A 56 2.39 -8.11 23.74
CA PHE A 56 3.20 -7.34 22.79
C PHE A 56 2.49 -7.18 21.44
N VAL A 57 2.57 -5.98 20.86
CA VAL A 57 2.01 -5.67 19.53
C VAL A 57 3.14 -5.41 18.55
N ALA A 58 3.14 -6.14 17.43
CA ALA A 58 4.03 -5.88 16.30
C ALA A 58 3.22 -5.40 15.09
N GLN A 59 3.60 -4.25 14.51
CA GLN A 59 2.99 -3.72 13.28
C GLN A 59 4.07 -3.45 12.24
N ILE A 60 3.91 -4.05 11.05
CA ILE A 60 4.74 -3.77 9.87
C ILE A 60 3.83 -3.19 8.80
N LYS A 61 4.11 -1.96 8.37
CA LYS A 61 3.36 -1.25 7.33
C LYS A 61 4.30 -0.89 6.19
N PHE A 62 3.88 -1.20 4.97
CA PHE A 62 4.59 -0.84 3.75
C PHE A 62 3.58 -0.52 2.66
N THR A 63 4.03 0.23 1.66
CA THR A 63 3.26 0.62 0.49
C THR A 63 3.77 -0.16 -0.72
N VAL A 64 2.82 -0.66 -1.53
CA VAL A 64 3.09 -1.48 -2.72
C VAL A 64 2.44 -0.81 -3.93
N LEU A 65 3.16 -0.79 -5.04
CA LEU A 65 2.62 -0.42 -6.35
C LEU A 65 2.28 -1.69 -7.13
N LEU A 66 1.06 -1.77 -7.61
CA LEU A 66 0.61 -2.86 -8.47
C LEU A 66 0.86 -2.47 -9.92
N MET A 67 1.94 -3.00 -10.49
CA MET A 67 2.30 -2.78 -11.89
C MET A 67 1.97 -4.03 -12.71
N PRO A 68 1.78 -3.92 -14.04
CA PRO A 68 1.61 -5.09 -14.92
C PRO A 68 2.78 -6.08 -14.83
N ASN A 69 3.98 -5.59 -14.47
CA ASN A 69 5.19 -6.37 -14.29
C ASN A 69 5.28 -7.10 -12.93
N GLY A 70 4.31 -6.90 -12.04
CA GLY A 70 4.28 -7.46 -10.68
C GLY A 70 4.19 -6.38 -9.60
N SER A 71 4.11 -6.84 -8.35
CA SER A 71 4.02 -5.97 -7.18
C SER A 71 5.40 -5.40 -6.83
N ASP A 72 5.50 -4.08 -6.73
CA ASP A 72 6.73 -3.40 -6.31
C ASP A 72 6.58 -2.76 -4.93
N ARG A 73 7.45 -3.13 -3.99
CA ARG A 73 7.43 -2.58 -2.64
C ARG A 73 8.30 -1.32 -2.61
N ILE A 74 7.67 -0.16 -2.39
CA ILE A 74 8.35 1.15 -2.44
C ILE A 74 8.88 1.61 -1.08
N THR A 75 8.20 1.24 0.01
CA THR A 75 8.66 1.53 1.37
C THR A 75 9.05 0.23 2.06
N SER A 76 10.18 0.24 2.75
CA SER A 76 10.65 -0.89 3.53
C SER A 76 11.24 -0.40 4.84
N HIS A 77 11.03 -1.17 5.89
CA HIS A 77 11.65 -0.92 7.19
C HIS A 77 12.73 -1.97 7.45
N THR A 78 13.77 -1.60 8.18
CA THR A 78 14.79 -2.54 8.65
C THR A 78 14.12 -3.57 9.56
N LEU A 79 14.21 -4.84 9.20
CA LEU A 79 13.64 -5.90 10.01
C LEU A 79 14.46 -6.02 11.30
N GLN A 80 13.78 -6.12 12.45
CA GLN A 80 14.45 -6.46 13.70
C GLN A 80 14.93 -7.90 13.64
N GLU A 81 16.14 -8.15 14.12
CA GLU A 81 16.67 -9.50 14.28
C GLU A 81 15.95 -10.18 15.43
N ILE A 82 15.03 -11.07 15.10
CA ILE A 82 14.28 -11.88 16.06
C ILE A 82 14.76 -13.31 15.91
N GLN A 83 15.05 -13.96 17.04
CA GLN A 83 15.31 -15.40 17.10
C GLN A 83 14.01 -16.12 17.47
N PRO A 84 13.24 -16.63 16.50
CA PRO A 84 11.95 -17.25 16.78
C PRO A 84 12.16 -18.59 17.51
N THR A 85 11.51 -18.76 18.66
CA THR A 85 11.49 -20.05 19.37
C THR A 85 10.51 -21.05 18.72
N LYS A 86 9.54 -20.55 17.96
CA LYS A 86 8.52 -21.36 17.29
C LYS A 86 8.67 -21.22 15.77
N THR A 87 8.77 -22.36 15.10
CA THR A 87 8.78 -22.44 13.64
C THR A 87 7.36 -22.63 13.09
N ILE A 88 7.16 -22.24 11.84
CA ILE A 88 5.92 -22.53 11.12
C ILE A 88 6.01 -24.00 10.69
N ASP A 89 5.00 -24.83 10.98
CA ASP A 89 5.03 -26.27 10.67
C ASP A 89 4.13 -26.64 9.48
N ASP A 90 3.16 -25.78 9.15
CA ASP A 90 2.19 -26.00 8.06
C ASP A 90 2.88 -25.99 6.67
N PRO A 91 2.71 -27.06 5.86
CA PRO A 91 3.33 -27.17 4.54
C PRO A 91 2.79 -26.16 3.51
N GLU A 92 1.52 -25.75 3.59
CA GLU A 92 0.92 -24.83 2.61
C GLU A 92 1.46 -23.41 2.79
N ILE A 93 1.55 -22.96 4.04
CA ILE A 93 2.09 -21.63 4.39
C ILE A 93 3.56 -21.52 4.01
N LYS A 94 4.35 -22.60 4.21
CA LYS A 94 5.74 -22.67 3.73
C LYS A 94 5.81 -22.53 2.21
N GLY A 95 4.87 -23.16 1.50
CA GLY A 95 4.73 -23.02 0.05
C GLY A 95 4.55 -21.56 -0.37
N TRP A 96 3.65 -20.82 0.27
CA TRP A 96 3.43 -19.40 -0.06
C TRP A 96 4.60 -18.48 0.29
N LEU A 97 5.25 -18.71 1.44
CA LEU A 97 6.41 -17.90 1.85
C LEU A 97 7.61 -18.09 0.92
N ALA A 98 7.73 -19.23 0.25
CA ALA A 98 8.77 -19.50 -0.74
C ALA A 98 8.48 -18.83 -2.10
N LEU A 99 7.25 -18.38 -2.37
CA LEU A 99 6.91 -17.74 -3.64
C LEU A 99 7.54 -16.34 -3.75
N GLY A 100 8.16 -16.08 -4.90
CA GLY A 100 8.72 -14.76 -5.22
C GLY A 100 7.61 -13.74 -5.55
N ILE A 101 7.68 -12.56 -4.91
CA ILE A 101 6.69 -11.48 -5.05
C ILE A 101 6.71 -10.83 -6.45
N LYS A 102 7.88 -10.80 -7.11
CA LYS A 102 8.03 -10.33 -8.49
C LYS A 102 8.14 -11.54 -9.42
N LYS A 103 7.34 -11.56 -10.50
CA LYS A 103 7.59 -12.44 -11.64
C LYS A 103 8.98 -12.08 -12.16
N LYS A 104 9.93 -13.03 -12.15
CA LYS A 104 11.23 -12.85 -12.79
C LYS A 104 10.96 -12.42 -14.24
N LYS A 105 11.24 -11.16 -14.56
CA LYS A 105 11.38 -10.72 -15.95
C LYS A 105 12.51 -11.57 -16.51
N GLY A 106 12.20 -12.45 -17.47
CA GLY A 106 13.18 -13.30 -18.14
C GLY A 106 14.39 -12.44 -18.52
N GLY A 107 15.50 -12.68 -17.83
CA GLY A 107 16.70 -11.88 -17.96
C GLY A 107 17.16 -11.88 -19.41
N GLY A 108 17.38 -10.68 -19.96
CA GLY A 108 17.99 -10.48 -21.25
C GLY A 108 19.36 -11.16 -21.30
N LYS A 109 19.40 -12.37 -21.87
CA LYS A 109 20.62 -13.07 -22.28
C LYS A 109 20.46 -13.58 -23.72
N LYS A 110 19.97 -12.72 -24.63
CA LYS A 110 19.99 -12.93 -26.09
C LYS A 110 20.23 -11.65 -26.91
N LYS A 111 20.80 -10.58 -26.32
CA LYS A 111 21.39 -9.45 -27.08
C LYS A 111 22.92 -9.56 -27.12
N LYS A 112 23.44 -10.65 -27.70
CA LYS A 112 24.83 -10.79 -28.17
C LYS A 112 25.05 -12.09 -28.98
N ALA A 113 24.12 -12.50 -29.84
CA ALA A 113 24.34 -13.61 -30.79
C ALA A 113 23.26 -13.67 -31.89
N ALA A 114 22.99 -12.57 -32.59
CA ALA A 114 22.11 -12.60 -33.77
C ALA A 114 22.42 -11.41 -34.69
N LYS A 115 23.61 -11.41 -35.27
CA LYS A 115 23.94 -10.60 -36.46
C LYS A 115 24.70 -11.49 -37.43
N LYS A 116 24.00 -12.47 -38.02
CA LYS A 116 24.28 -13.11 -39.32
C LYS A 116 23.20 -14.14 -39.64
N ALA A 117 22.74 -14.12 -40.90
CA ALA A 117 21.72 -14.93 -41.55
C ALA A 117 20.26 -14.61 -41.10
N GLY A 118 19.36 -14.03 -41.89
CA GLY A 118 19.31 -13.90 -43.35
C GLY A 118 18.30 -14.89 -43.95
N GLU A 119 17.07 -14.39 -44.13
CA GLU A 119 16.05 -14.73 -45.13
C GLU A 119 15.14 -15.99 -45.07
N ALA A 120 13.89 -15.70 -45.50
CA ALA A 120 12.75 -16.54 -45.92
C ALA A 120 12.00 -17.35 -44.83
N SER A 121 10.67 -17.37 -44.72
CA SER A 121 9.54 -16.75 -45.46
C SER A 121 8.22 -17.12 -44.74
N THR A 122 7.19 -16.24 -44.87
CA THR A 122 5.72 -16.48 -44.85
C THR A 122 5.10 -17.13 -43.60
N GLU A 123 4.36 -16.39 -42.77
CA GLU A 123 2.95 -15.95 -42.90
C GLU A 123 1.94 -17.01 -42.40
N ALA A 124 1.33 -16.74 -41.23
CA ALA A 124 -0.07 -17.03 -40.89
C ALA A 124 -0.37 -16.58 -39.44
N GLU A 125 -0.93 -15.38 -39.28
CA GLU A 125 -1.91 -15.11 -38.20
C GLU A 125 -3.32 -15.45 -38.73
N PRO A 126 -4.27 -15.76 -37.85
CA PRO A 126 -5.24 -14.72 -37.47
C PRO A 126 -5.46 -14.68 -35.93
N VAL A 127 -5.48 -13.51 -35.28
CA VAL A 127 -6.65 -12.64 -34.99
C VAL A 127 -7.94 -13.41 -34.65
N GLU A 128 -8.65 -13.16 -33.55
CA GLU A 128 -9.33 -11.91 -33.23
C GLU A 128 -9.57 -11.69 -31.72
N ALA A 129 -9.58 -10.41 -31.37
CA ALA A 129 -10.02 -9.88 -30.09
C ALA A 129 -11.55 -9.66 -30.08
N SER A 130 -12.14 -9.86 -28.90
CA SER A 130 -13.27 -9.10 -28.31
C SER A 130 -14.35 -8.46 -29.20
N SER A 131 -15.62 -8.64 -28.84
CA SER A 131 -16.40 -7.54 -28.23
C SER A 131 -17.88 -7.89 -27.92
N THR A 132 -18.37 -7.27 -26.84
CA THR A 132 -19.74 -6.75 -26.58
C THR A 132 -20.98 -7.65 -26.41
N ALA A 133 -21.47 -7.66 -25.17
CA ALA A 133 -22.77 -7.10 -24.71
C ALA A 133 -24.14 -7.71 -25.11
N LEU A 134 -24.98 -7.76 -24.06
CA LEU A 134 -26.46 -7.81 -23.99
C LEU A 134 -27.15 -9.17 -24.16
N GLU A 135 -27.60 -9.72 -23.03
CA GLU A 135 -29.03 -9.87 -22.68
C GLU A 135 -29.21 -9.81 -21.16
#